data_AF-A0AA42N644-F1
#
_entry.id   AF-A0AA42N644-F1
#
_cell.length_a   1.000
_cell.length_b   1.000
_cell.length_c   1.000
_cell.angle_alpha   90.00
_cell.angle_beta   90.00
_cell.angle_gamma   90.00
#
_symmetry.space_group_name_H-M   'P 1'
#
loop_
_entity.id
_entity.type
_entity.pdbx_description
1 polymer ?
#
loop_
_entity_poly.entity_id
_entity_poly.type
_entity_poly.pdbx_seq_one_letter_code
_entity_poly.pdbx_strand_id
1 'polypeptide(L)'
;MATSACQEPKWKAAEQELQASYDLQVAHVKEQSPHLLPDLVQAQRTWIRFREQYCSVYARDRVEGSSWTGFWEAECMADEARRRTLSIKHMLEVGY
;
A
#
# COMPACT_ATOMS: atom_id res chain seq x y z
N MET A 1 -1.08 23.31 -28.07
CA MET A 1 -1.75 22.03 -27.81
C MET A 1 -1.04 21.35 -26.66
N ALA A 2 -1.74 21.13 -25.55
CA ALA A 2 -1.29 20.20 -24.52
C ALA A 2 -2.56 19.52 -24.01
N THR A 3 -2.99 18.48 -24.73
CA THR A 3 -3.93 17.51 -24.15
C THR A 3 -3.14 16.71 -23.13
N SER A 4 -2.94 17.30 -21.96
CA SER A 4 -2.65 16.55 -20.75
C SER A 4 -3.88 15.72 -20.44
N ALA A 5 -4.00 14.58 -21.11
CA ALA A 5 -4.84 13.51 -20.63
C ALA A 5 -4.43 13.31 -19.17
N CYS A 6 -5.37 13.52 -18.25
CA CYS A 6 -5.19 13.21 -16.84
C CYS A 6 -4.88 11.72 -16.73
N GLN A 7 -3.61 11.35 -16.90
CA GLN A 7 -3.14 10.03 -16.53
C GLN A 7 -3.36 9.95 -15.03
N GLU A 8 -4.35 9.16 -14.63
CA GLU A 8 -4.53 8.87 -13.23
C GLU A 8 -3.19 8.35 -12.70
N PRO A 9 -2.72 8.84 -11.54
CA PRO A 9 -1.42 8.44 -11.06
C PRO A 9 -1.33 6.92 -10.93
N LYS A 10 -0.23 6.31 -11.39
CA LYS A 10 -0.02 4.85 -11.37
C LYS A 10 -0.20 4.23 -9.98
N TRP A 11 -0.02 5.01 -8.92
CA TRP A 11 -0.23 4.58 -7.54
C TRP A 11 -1.71 4.28 -7.23
N LYS A 12 -2.67 4.93 -7.91
CA LYS A 12 -4.10 4.81 -7.59
C LYS A 12 -4.63 3.39 -7.78
N ALA A 13 -4.26 2.74 -8.88
CA ALA A 13 -4.65 1.34 -9.13
C ALA A 13 -4.05 0.39 -8.08
N ALA A 14 -2.80 0.63 -7.66
CA ALA A 14 -2.15 -0.17 -6.63
C ALA A 14 -2.81 0.00 -5.24
N GLU A 15 -3.20 1.22 -4.87
CA GLU A 15 -3.94 1.48 -3.63
C GLU A 15 -5.35 0.88 -3.66
N GLN A 16 -6.04 0.93 -4.80
CA GLN A 16 -7.36 0.30 -4.97
C GLN A 16 -7.29 -1.22 -4.81
N GLU A 17 -6.28 -1.86 -5.41
CA GLU A 17 -6.07 -3.31 -5.26
C GLU A 17 -5.72 -3.69 -3.82
N LEU A 18 -4.88 -2.88 -3.16
CA LEU A 18 -4.56 -3.05 -1.76
C LEU A 18 -5.81 -2.97 -0.88
N GLN A 19 -6.63 -1.93 -1.06
CA GLN A 19 -7.87 -1.76 -0.29
C GLN A 19 -8.81 -2.96 -0.49
N ALA A 20 -9.02 -3.38 -1.75
CA ALA A 20 -9.86 -4.53 -2.06
C ALA A 20 -9.36 -5.81 -1.40
N SER A 21 -8.03 -6.06 -1.42
CA SER A 21 -7.44 -7.23 -0.76
C SER A 21 -7.58 -7.18 0.77
N TYR A 22 -7.41 -6.00 1.36
CA TYR A 22 -7.57 -5.80 2.80
C TYR A 22 -9.02 -5.96 3.24
N ASP A 23 -10.00 -5.51 2.45
CA ASP A 23 -11.43 -5.71 2.74
C ASP A 23 -11.79 -7.21 2.77
N LEU A 24 -11.22 -8.01 1.85
CA LEU A 24 -11.36 -9.46 1.86
C LEU A 24 -10.71 -10.10 3.10
N GLN A 25 -9.52 -9.63 3.49
CA GLN A 25 -8.85 -10.09 4.71
C GLN A 25 -9.66 -9.79 5.97
N VAL A 26 -10.25 -8.59 6.04
CA VAL A 26 -11.14 -8.19 7.13
C VAL A 26 -12.39 -9.07 7.17
N ALA A 27 -13.01 -9.34 6.02
CA ALA A 27 -14.17 -10.22 5.94
C ALA A 27 -13.83 -11.64 6.43
N HIS A 28 -12.71 -12.19 5.97
CA HIS A 28 -12.22 -13.51 6.38
C HIS A 28 -11.96 -13.57 7.90
N VAL A 29 -11.24 -12.60 8.47
CA VAL A 29 -10.96 -12.57 9.91
C VAL A 29 -12.23 -12.37 10.73
N LYS A 30 -13.18 -11.55 10.27
CA LYS A 30 -14.49 -11.40 10.93
C LYS A 30 -15.25 -12.72 11.04
N GLU A 31 -15.18 -13.56 10.01
CA GLU A 31 -15.87 -14.84 9.95
C GLU A 31 -15.15 -15.92 10.78
N GLN A 32 -13.83 -16.03 10.62
CA GLN A 32 -13.05 -17.15 11.17
C GLN A 32 -12.46 -16.88 12.56
N SER A 33 -12.11 -15.63 12.87
CA SER A 33 -11.37 -15.27 14.09
C SER A 33 -11.64 -13.82 14.51
N PRO A 34 -12.90 -13.46 14.84
CA PRO A 34 -13.31 -12.08 15.05
C PRO A 34 -12.55 -11.37 16.18
N HIS A 35 -12.04 -12.11 17.15
CA HIS A 35 -11.22 -11.57 18.24
C HIS A 35 -9.87 -10.99 17.76
N LEU A 36 -9.36 -11.40 16.59
CA LEU A 36 -8.13 -10.88 15.99
C LEU A 36 -8.36 -9.63 15.12
N LEU A 37 -9.61 -9.24 14.88
CA LEU A 37 -9.91 -8.10 14.01
C LEU A 37 -9.27 -6.78 14.48
N PRO A 38 -9.28 -6.42 15.78
CA PRO A 38 -8.62 -5.21 16.25
C PRO A 38 -7.12 -5.21 15.94
N ASP A 39 -6.45 -6.36 16.11
CA ASP A 39 -5.02 -6.52 15.86
C ASP A 39 -4.71 -6.44 14.37
N LEU A 40 -5.54 -7.03 13.51
CA LEU A 40 -5.41 -6.89 12.05
C LEU A 40 -5.49 -5.43 11.61
N VAL A 41 -6.49 -4.69 12.12
CA VAL A 41 -6.66 -3.26 11.80
C VAL A 41 -5.46 -2.46 12.28
N GLN A 42 -4.97 -2.74 13.49
CA GLN A 42 -3.81 -2.07 14.03
C GLN A 42 -2.53 -2.40 13.25
N ALA A 43 -2.34 -3.65 12.84
CA ALA A 43 -1.21 -4.09 12.01
C ALA A 43 -1.19 -3.35 10.66
N GLN A 44 -2.35 -3.22 10.00
CA GLN A 44 -2.44 -2.48 8.73
C GLN A 44 -2.14 -0.99 8.91
N ARG A 45 -2.65 -0.36 9.98
CA ARG A 45 -2.34 1.05 10.31
C ARG A 45 -0.85 1.27 10.58
N THR A 46 -0.23 0.37 11.33
CA THR A 46 1.21 0.40 11.61
C THR A 46 2.00 0.28 10.31
N TRP A 47 1.62 -0.64 9.43
CA TRP A 47 2.24 -0.81 8.13
C TRP A 47 2.12 0.46 7.25
N ILE A 48 0.95 1.14 7.23
CA ILE A 48 0.79 2.40 6.49
C ILE A 48 1.80 3.45 6.96
N ARG A 49 1.94 3.64 8.29
CA ARG A 49 2.90 4.61 8.85
C ARG A 49 4.34 4.24 8.53
N PHE A 50 4.68 2.95 8.62
CA PHE A 50 5.98 2.44 8.22
C PHE A 50 6.25 2.76 6.74
N ARG A 51 5.30 2.46 5.85
CA ARG A 51 5.40 2.70 4.41
C ARG A 51 5.68 4.17 4.10
N GLU A 52 4.94 5.09 4.72
CA GLU A 52 5.12 6.53 4.54
C GLU A 52 6.54 6.97 4.94
N GLN A 53 7.01 6.53 6.10
CA GLN A 53 8.36 6.86 6.58
C GLN A 53 9.45 6.24 5.69
N TYR A 54 9.28 4.98 5.33
CA TYR A 54 10.19 4.25 4.45
C TYR A 54 10.30 4.92 3.08
N CYS A 55 9.17 5.24 2.44
CA CYS A 55 9.16 5.84 1.11
C CYS A 55 9.70 7.27 1.10
N SER A 56 9.48 8.04 2.17
CA SER A 56 10.10 9.35 2.35
C SER A 56 11.64 9.28 2.41
N VAL A 57 12.18 8.27 3.10
CA VAL A 57 13.65 8.04 3.16
C VAL A 57 14.16 7.54 1.81
N TYR A 58 13.50 6.54 1.23
CA TYR A 58 13.83 5.96 -0.09
C TYR A 58 13.94 7.00 -1.20
N ALA A 59 13.04 7.99 -1.21
CA ALA A 59 13.01 9.04 -2.21
C ALA A 59 14.15 10.06 -2.02
N ARG A 60 14.38 10.50 -0.77
CA ARG A 60 15.46 11.43 -0.45
C ARG A 60 16.83 10.82 -0.71
N ASP A 61 17.05 9.57 -0.32
CA ASP A 61 18.30 8.85 -0.60
C ASP A 61 18.67 8.81 -2.10
N ARG A 62 17.67 8.85 -2.99
CA ARG A 62 17.88 8.87 -4.44
C ARG A 62 18.20 10.25 -5.00
N VAL A 63 17.44 11.26 -4.60
CA VAL A 63 17.39 12.55 -5.29
C VAL A 63 17.15 13.74 -4.35
N GLU A 64 17.71 13.71 -3.13
CA GLU A 64 17.54 14.80 -2.16
C GLU A 64 17.79 16.19 -2.78
N GLY A 65 16.89 17.14 -2.50
CA GLY A 65 16.95 18.50 -3.05
C GLY A 65 16.48 18.62 -4.51
N SER A 66 16.08 17.52 -5.16
CA SER A 66 15.51 17.51 -6.50
C SER A 66 13.98 17.61 -6.49
N SER A 67 13.43 18.20 -7.55
CA SER A 67 11.97 18.17 -7.84
C SER A 67 11.44 16.75 -8.08
N TRP A 68 12.32 15.77 -8.32
CA TRP A 68 11.94 14.36 -8.51
C TRP A 68 11.63 13.61 -7.21
N THR A 69 11.87 14.19 -6.03
CA THR A 69 11.63 13.52 -4.74
C THR A 69 10.19 12.99 -4.63
N GLY A 70 9.20 13.81 -4.95
CA GLY A 70 7.78 13.40 -4.89
C GLY A 70 7.42 12.31 -5.89
N PHE A 71 8.10 12.25 -7.04
CA PHE A 71 7.91 11.17 -8.00
C PHE A 71 8.41 9.84 -7.44
N TRP A 72 9.63 9.81 -6.88
CA TRP A 72 10.20 8.60 -6.30
C TRP A 72 9.47 8.11 -5.05
N GLU A 73 8.93 9.04 -4.25
CA GLU A 73 8.07 8.70 -3.12
C GLU A 73 6.77 8.04 -3.60
N ALA A 74 6.11 8.60 -4.62
CA ALA A 74 4.89 8.02 -5.18
C ALA A 74 5.12 6.64 -5.82
N GLU A 75 6.23 6.44 -6.53
CA GLU A 75 6.60 5.13 -7.09
C GLU A 75 6.87 4.10 -5.98
N CYS A 76 7.59 4.48 -4.92
CA CYS A 76 7.80 3.61 -3.76
C CYS A 76 6.47 3.20 -3.10
N MET A 77 5.56 4.15 -2.89
CA MET A 77 4.25 3.88 -2.30
C MET A 77 3.44 2.87 -3.13
N ALA A 78 3.48 3.00 -4.45
CA ALA A 78 2.82 2.08 -5.37
C ALA A 78 3.42 0.66 -5.31
N ASP A 79 4.74 0.54 -5.25
CA ASP A 79 5.42 -0.75 -5.14
C ASP A 79 5.14 -1.44 -3.80
N GLU A 80 5.16 -0.69 -2.70
CA GLU A 80 4.80 -1.21 -1.38
C GLU A 80 3.32 -1.65 -1.33
N ALA A 81 2.41 -0.91 -1.97
CA ALA A 81 1.01 -1.31 -2.08
C ALA A 81 0.84 -2.65 -2.84
N ARG A 82 1.57 -2.84 -3.95
CA ARG A 82 1.58 -4.12 -4.69
C ARG A 82 2.14 -5.26 -3.85
N ARG A 83 3.27 -5.04 -3.15
CA ARG A 83 3.88 -6.05 -2.26
C ARG A 83 2.94 -6.46 -1.14
N ARG A 84 2.28 -5.48 -0.51
CA ARG A 84 1.32 -5.74 0.56
C ARG A 84 0.09 -6.48 0.07
N THR A 85 -0.41 -6.13 -1.11
CA THR A 85 -1.51 -6.86 -1.78
C THR A 85 -1.15 -8.34 -1.97
N LEU A 86 0.05 -8.62 -2.50
CA LEU A 86 0.52 -10.00 -2.70
C LEU A 86 0.64 -10.75 -1.37
N SER A 87 1.18 -10.10 -0.33
CA SER A 87 1.26 -10.67 1.01
C SER A 87 -0.13 -11.01 1.58
N ILE A 88 -1.13 -10.14 1.40
CA ILE A 88 -2.50 -10.37 1.85
C ILE A 88 -3.14 -11.54 1.10
N LYS A 89 -3.04 -11.55 -0.23
CA LYS A 89 -3.55 -12.66 -1.05
C LYS A 89 -2.93 -13.99 -0.64
N HIS A 90 -1.62 -14.01 -0.39
CA HIS A 90 -0.93 -15.20 0.07
C HIS A 90 -1.48 -15.69 1.43
N MET A 91 -1.61 -14.82 2.42
CA MET A 91 -2.19 -15.18 3.73
C MET A 91 -3.63 -15.74 3.61
N LEU A 92 -4.42 -15.23 2.66
CA LEU A 92 -5.77 -15.73 2.39
C LEU A 92 -5.78 -17.12 1.73
N GLU A 93 -4.75 -17.46 0.94
CA GLU A 93 -4.63 -18.74 0.26
C GLU A 93 -4.09 -19.85 1.16
N VAL A 94 -3.05 -19.55 1.96
CA VAL A 94 -2.33 -20.56 2.76
C VAL A 94 -2.74 -20.60 4.22
N GLY A 95 -3.55 -19.64 4.70
CA GLY A 95 -3.79 -19.43 6.12
C GLY A 95 -2.64 -18.66 6.80
N TYR A 96 -2.88 -18.21 8.04
CA TYR A 96 -1.88 -17.52 8.85
C TYR A 96 -0.86 -18.47 9.48
#